data_AF-A0A9X9QG87-F1
#
_entry.id   AF-A0A9X9QG87-F1
#
_cell.length_a   1.000
_cell.length_b   1.000
_cell.length_c   1.000
_cell.angle_alpha   90.00
_cell.angle_beta   90.00
_cell.angle_gamma   90.00
#
_symmetry.space_group_name_H-M   'P 1'
#
loop_
_entity.id
_entity.type
_entity.pdbx_description
1 polymer ?
#
loop_
_entity_poly.entity_id
_entity_poly.type
_entity_poly.pdbx_seq_one_letter_code
_entity_poly.pdbx_strand_id
1 'polypeptide(L)'
;MKCSTLASVTSILSIIGPALALDGYTCLGQNVKHSLLMGCVNTHYHTFLQQFPTHEFFRSDDIVVPFDVTLPFAGHNDPYSRIRISFRRTKKIIKVEAIVSGQIHECQPVANWS
;
A
#
# COMPACT_ATOMS: atom_id res chain seq x y z
N MET A 1 20.26 48.11 -8.43
CA MET A 1 19.19 47.24 -8.95
C MET A 1 18.82 46.27 -7.83
N LYS A 2 17.59 46.35 -7.30
CA LYS A 2 17.09 45.49 -6.23
C LYS A 2 16.40 44.29 -6.88
N CYS A 3 16.96 43.09 -6.75
CA CYS A 3 16.28 41.87 -7.14
C CYS A 3 15.80 41.16 -5.88
N SER A 4 14.53 41.40 -5.55
CA SER A 4 13.79 40.65 -4.55
C SER A 4 13.43 39.29 -5.14
N THR A 5 14.07 38.22 -4.68
CA THR A 5 13.65 36.85 -4.99
C THR A 5 12.44 36.52 -4.13
N LEU A 6 11.27 36.49 -4.76
CA LEU A 6 10.02 36.04 -4.14
C LEU A 6 10.13 34.57 -3.73
N ALA A 7 9.67 34.30 -2.50
CA ALA A 7 9.50 32.99 -1.91
C ALA A 7 8.61 32.09 -2.77
N SER A 8 9.06 30.86 -3.03
CA SER A 8 8.17 29.77 -3.42
C SER A 8 7.90 28.93 -2.18
N VAL A 9 6.84 29.29 -1.45
CA VAL A 9 6.24 28.42 -0.44
C VAL A 9 5.48 27.36 -1.22
N THR A 10 6.10 26.21 -1.48
CA THR A 10 5.37 25.03 -1.95
C THR A 10 4.56 24.49 -0.78
N SER A 11 3.34 24.99 -0.66
CA SER A 11 2.29 24.41 0.15
C SER A 11 2.09 22.98 -0.34
N ILE A 12 2.55 21.97 0.42
CA ILE A 12 2.11 20.60 0.23
C ILE A 12 0.64 20.59 0.64
N LEU A 13 -0.23 20.84 -0.34
CA LEU A 13 -1.67 20.66 -0.18
C LEU A 13 -1.86 19.20 0.22
N SER A 14 -2.21 18.99 1.49
CA SER A 14 -2.80 17.76 1.97
C SER A 14 -4.11 17.57 1.21
N ILE A 15 -4.03 16.91 0.05
CA ILE A 15 -5.20 16.44 -0.67
C ILE A 15 -5.75 15.30 0.17
N ILE A 16 -6.68 15.64 1.06
CA ILE A 16 -7.70 14.71 1.53
C ILE A 16 -8.52 14.37 0.29
N GLY A 17 -7.99 13.44 -0.50
CA GLY A 17 -8.68 12.93 -1.67
C GLY A 17 -9.89 12.12 -1.18
N PRO A 18 -11.05 12.19 -1.85
CA PRO A 18 -11.99 11.09 -1.78
C PRO A 18 -11.21 9.81 -2.07
N ALA A 19 -11.61 8.68 -1.49
CA ALA A 19 -11.02 7.39 -1.81
C ALA A 19 -11.20 7.13 -3.32
N LEU A 20 -10.26 7.62 -4.13
CA LEU A 20 -10.21 7.37 -5.55
C LEU A 20 -10.07 5.86 -5.65
N ALA A 21 -11.03 5.24 -6.33
CA ALA A 21 -10.97 3.82 -6.60
C ALA A 21 -9.68 3.60 -7.40
N LEU A 22 -8.67 3.01 -6.74
CA LEU A 22 -7.44 2.62 -7.41
C LEU A 22 -7.75 1.38 -8.24
N ASP A 23 -7.27 1.36 -9.48
CA ASP A 23 -7.29 0.15 -10.30
C ASP A 23 -6.28 -0.88 -9.76
N GLY A 24 -5.17 -0.39 -9.20
CA GLY A 24 -4.16 -1.26 -8.60
C GLY A 24 -2.87 -0.55 -8.23
N TYR A 25 -1.80 -1.33 -8.27
CA TYR A 25 -0.43 -0.89 -7.99
C TYR A 25 0.51 -1.44 -9.06
N THR A 26 1.50 -0.66 -9.45
CA THR A 26 2.62 -1.13 -10.26
C THR A 26 3.77 -1.51 -9.32
N CYS A 27 4.08 -2.80 -9.27
CA CYS A 27 5.16 -3.39 -8.47
C CYS A 27 6.21 -3.97 -9.41
N LEU A 28 7.44 -3.45 -9.42
CA LEU A 28 8.52 -3.93 -10.30
C LEU A 28 8.09 -4.02 -11.78
N GLY A 29 7.33 -3.02 -12.25
CA GLY A 29 6.80 -2.97 -13.62
C GLY A 29 5.57 -3.85 -13.89
N GLN A 30 5.07 -4.58 -12.89
CA GLN A 30 3.88 -5.43 -13.02
C GLN A 30 2.66 -4.83 -12.35
N ASN A 31 1.51 -4.99 -13.02
CA ASN A 31 0.23 -4.50 -12.53
C ASN A 31 -0.40 -5.51 -11.57
N VAL A 32 -0.60 -5.07 -10.33
CA VAL A 32 -1.27 -5.83 -9.27
C VAL A 32 -2.63 -5.19 -9.00
N LYS A 33 -3.70 -5.94 -9.24
CA LYS A 33 -5.08 -5.44 -9.12
C LYS A 33 -5.42 -5.04 -7.70
N HIS A 34 -6.07 -3.89 -7.56
CA HIS A 34 -6.56 -3.44 -6.26
C HIS A 34 -7.54 -4.45 -5.65
N SER A 35 -8.41 -5.05 -6.47
CA SER A 35 -9.35 -6.08 -6.03
C SER A 35 -8.67 -7.33 -5.47
N LEU A 36 -7.54 -7.74 -6.04
CA LEU A 36 -6.73 -8.85 -5.52
C LEU A 36 -6.19 -8.51 -4.12
N LEU A 37 -5.57 -7.33 -3.99
CA LEU A 37 -5.02 -6.87 -2.71
C LEU A 37 -6.09 -6.71 -1.64
N MET A 38 -7.26 -6.16 -1.99
CA MET A 38 -8.39 -6.05 -1.08
C MET A 38 -8.95 -7.41 -0.68
N GLY A 39 -8.91 -8.41 -1.57
CA GLY A 39 -9.20 -9.80 -1.23
C GLY A 39 -8.27 -10.32 -0.12
N CYS A 40 -6.96 -10.12 -0.28
CA CYS A 40 -5.96 -10.49 0.73
C CYS A 40 -6.17 -9.74 2.06
N VAL A 41 -6.42 -8.43 2.01
CA VAL A 41 -6.69 -7.60 3.19
C VAL A 41 -7.92 -8.10 3.93
N ASN A 42 -9.01 -8.41 3.22
CA ASN A 42 -10.23 -8.91 3.83
C ASN A 42 -9.98 -10.25 4.54
N THR A 43 -9.34 -11.20 3.86
CA THR A 43 -9.01 -12.51 4.46
C THR A 43 -8.15 -12.33 5.70
N HIS A 44 -7.05 -11.57 5.61
CA HIS A 44 -6.16 -11.34 6.73
C HIS A 44 -6.87 -10.63 7.90
N TYR A 45 -7.67 -9.60 7.62
CA TYR A 45 -8.47 -8.89 8.63
C TYR A 45 -9.39 -9.84 9.38
N HIS A 46 -10.14 -10.69 8.67
CA HIS A 46 -11.10 -11.62 9.30
C HIS A 46 -10.40 -12.70 10.12
N THR A 47 -9.31 -13.27 9.60
CA THR A 47 -8.48 -14.21 10.36
C THR A 47 -7.88 -13.56 11.61
N PHE A 48 -7.35 -12.33 11.48
CA PHE A 48 -6.76 -11.62 12.61
C PHE A 48 -7.78 -11.27 13.69
N LEU A 49 -9.00 -10.87 13.29
CA LEU A 49 -10.10 -10.59 14.21
C LEU A 49 -10.55 -11.84 14.97
N GLN A 50 -10.61 -12.99 14.29
CA GLN A 50 -10.98 -14.26 14.92
C GLN A 50 -9.94 -14.73 15.93
N GLN A 51 -8.65 -14.55 15.62
CA GLN A 51 -7.56 -14.97 16.50
C GLN A 51 -7.34 -14.00 17.68
N PHE A 52 -7.48 -12.70 17.45
CA PHE A 52 -7.18 -11.65 18.44
C PHE A 52 -8.28 -10.58 18.48
N PRO A 53 -9.49 -10.92 18.94
CA PRO A 53 -10.66 -10.03 18.86
C PRO A 53 -10.52 -8.73 19.67
N THR A 54 -9.64 -8.71 20.68
CA THR A 54 -9.40 -7.55 21.55
C THR A 54 -8.14 -6.76 21.20
N HIS A 55 -7.45 -7.11 20.11
CA HIS A 55 -6.21 -6.45 19.70
C HIS A 55 -6.43 -4.94 19.47
N GLU A 56 -5.45 -4.13 19.87
CA GLU A 56 -5.51 -2.66 19.79
C GLU A 56 -5.72 -2.12 18.38
N PHE A 57 -5.25 -2.85 17.37
CA PHE A 57 -5.52 -2.57 15.95
C PHE A 57 -7.03 -2.34 15.70
N PHE A 58 -7.91 -3.10 16.34
CA PHE A 58 -9.36 -2.96 16.16
C PHE A 58 -9.97 -1.79 16.94
N ARG A 59 -9.16 -0.95 17.60
CA ARG A 59 -9.61 0.18 18.41
C ARG A 59 -8.97 1.52 18.02
N SER A 60 -7.85 1.51 17.27
CA SER A 60 -7.14 2.71 16.85
C SER A 60 -6.93 2.77 15.33
N ASP A 61 -7.15 3.94 14.74
CA ASP A 61 -6.87 4.21 13.32
C ASP A 61 -5.39 4.56 13.05
N ASP A 62 -4.59 4.73 14.11
CA ASP A 62 -3.16 5.05 14.00
C ASP A 62 -2.29 3.80 13.81
N ILE A 63 -2.85 2.63 14.10
CA ILE A 63 -2.15 1.35 13.97
C ILE A 63 -2.25 0.86 12.53
N VAL A 64 -1.08 0.58 11.96
CA VAL A 64 -0.93 -0.01 10.63
C VAL A 64 -0.40 -1.42 10.79
N VAL A 65 -1.11 -2.40 10.22
CA VAL A 65 -0.69 -3.81 10.23
C VAL A 65 -0.10 -4.15 8.88
N PRO A 66 1.20 -4.52 8.82
CA PRO A 66 1.79 -5.13 7.64
C PRO A 66 1.52 -6.64 7.64
N PHE A 67 1.27 -7.21 6.47
CA PHE A 67 1.32 -8.65 6.26
C PHE A 67 1.87 -8.99 4.87
N ASP A 68 2.51 -10.13 4.76
CA ASP A 68 3.16 -10.59 3.53
C ASP A 68 2.29 -11.63 2.81
N VAL A 69 2.18 -11.51 1.49
CA VAL A 69 1.51 -12.46 0.60
C VAL A 69 2.51 -12.89 -0.48
N THR A 70 2.72 -14.19 -0.63
CA THR A 70 3.56 -14.71 -1.73
C THR A 70 2.90 -14.38 -3.07
N LEU A 71 3.65 -13.71 -3.94
CA LEU A 71 3.22 -13.39 -5.30
C LEU A 71 4.44 -13.51 -6.22
N PRO A 72 4.37 -14.34 -7.27
CA PRO A 72 5.45 -14.41 -8.24
C PRO A 72 5.54 -13.09 -9.02
N PHE A 73 6.76 -12.57 -9.18
CA PHE A 73 7.03 -11.48 -10.11
C PHE A 73 7.68 -12.04 -11.37
N ALA A 74 7.03 -11.86 -12.53
CA ALA A 74 7.64 -12.16 -13.83
C ALA A 74 9.03 -11.49 -13.99
N GLY A 75 9.99 -12.21 -14.57
CA GLY A 75 11.36 -11.71 -14.72
C GLY A 75 12.23 -11.81 -13.47
N HIS A 76 11.68 -12.23 -12.32
CA HIS A 76 12.43 -12.52 -11.11
C HIS A 76 12.32 -14.02 -10.77
N ASN A 77 13.43 -14.75 -10.87
CA ASN A 77 13.50 -16.17 -10.47
C ASN A 77 13.71 -16.31 -8.96
N ASP A 78 12.84 -15.70 -8.17
CA ASP A 78 12.85 -15.82 -6.71
C ASP A 78 11.56 -16.50 -6.23
N PRO A 79 11.61 -17.75 -5.73
CA PRO A 79 10.42 -18.44 -5.23
C PRO A 79 9.89 -17.84 -3.92
N TYR A 80 10.66 -16.97 -3.26
CA TYR A 80 10.29 -16.30 -2.02
C TYR A 80 9.78 -14.87 -2.24
N SER A 81 9.53 -14.49 -3.50
CA SER A 81 8.99 -13.19 -3.82
C SER A 81 7.61 -12.99 -3.20
N ARG A 82 7.42 -11.83 -2.58
CA ARG A 82 6.21 -11.53 -1.81
C ARG A 82 5.84 -10.06 -1.90
N ILE A 83 4.57 -9.77 -1.70
CA ILE A 83 4.06 -8.42 -1.51
C ILE A 83 3.75 -8.22 -0.05
N ARG A 84 4.29 -7.15 0.54
CA ARG A 84 3.88 -6.65 1.84
C ARG A 84 2.78 -5.62 1.66
N ILE A 85 1.67 -5.84 2.32
CA ILE A 85 0.51 -4.95 2.32
C ILE A 85 0.37 -4.36 3.72
N SER A 86 0.41 -3.05 3.82
CA SER A 86 0.19 -2.32 5.07
C SER A 86 -1.16 -1.63 5.03
N PHE A 87 -2.02 -1.89 6.01
CA PHE A 87 -3.39 -1.39 6.02
C PHE A 87 -3.86 -0.99 7.43
N ARG A 88 -4.90 -0.15 7.51
CA ARG A 88 -5.54 0.30 8.76
C ARG A 88 -6.79 -0.51 9.08
N ARG A 89 -7.35 -0.35 10.28
CA ARG A 89 -8.60 -1.02 10.70
C ARG A 89 -9.79 -0.80 9.76
N THR A 90 -9.84 0.33 9.06
CA THR A 90 -10.85 0.62 8.03
C THR A 90 -10.67 -0.21 6.75
N LYS A 91 -9.72 -1.15 6.74
CA LYS A 91 -9.27 -1.94 5.58
C LYS A 91 -8.64 -1.09 4.47
N LYS A 92 -8.38 0.19 4.74
CA LYS A 92 -7.68 1.08 3.82
C LYS A 92 -6.22 0.66 3.71
N ILE A 93 -5.79 0.31 2.51
CA ILE A 93 -4.38 0.09 2.19
C ILE A 93 -3.64 1.44 2.27
N ILE A 94 -2.53 1.45 2.98
CA ILE A 94 -1.64 2.61 3.18
C ILE A 94 -0.38 2.46 2.35
N LYS A 95 0.15 1.24 2.23
CA LYS A 95 1.39 0.95 1.51
C LYS A 95 1.37 -0.45 0.92
N VAL A 96 1.98 -0.60 -0.26
CA VAL A 96 2.24 -1.89 -0.91
C VAL A 96 3.71 -1.92 -1.31
N GLU A 97 4.43 -2.97 -0.94
CA GLU A 97 5.85 -3.15 -1.23
C GLU A 97 6.09 -4.53 -1.83
N ALA A 98 6.89 -4.61 -2.88
CA ALA A 98 7.40 -5.87 -3.41
C ALA A 98 8.71 -6.21 -2.68
N ILE A 99 8.85 -7.46 -2.23
CA ILE A 99 10.05 -8.00 -1.64
C ILE A 99 10.58 -9.11 -2.54
N VAL A 100 11.76 -8.88 -3.13
CA VAL A 100 12.42 -9.82 -4.05
C VAL A 100 13.89 -9.92 -3.66
N SER A 101 14.37 -11.14 -3.47
CA SER A 101 15.75 -11.45 -3.07
C SER A 101 16.18 -10.68 -1.82
N GLY A 102 15.24 -10.49 -0.88
CA GLY A 102 15.44 -9.73 0.35
C GLY A 102 15.41 -8.20 0.20
N GLN A 103 15.31 -7.67 -1.02
CA GLN A 103 15.22 -6.24 -1.29
C GLN A 103 13.76 -5.77 -1.28
N ILE A 104 13.51 -4.57 -0.76
CA ILE A 104 12.18 -3.97 -0.65
C ILE A 104 12.04 -2.87 -1.71
N HIS A 105 10.96 -2.94 -2.49
CA HIS A 105 10.63 -1.99 -3.54
C HIS A 105 9.22 -1.46 -3.33
N GLU A 106 9.07 -0.14 -3.26
CA GLU A 106 7.75 0.47 -3.09
C GLU A 106 6.93 0.39 -4.38
N CYS A 107 5.71 -0.14 -4.30
CA CYS A 107 4.80 -0.19 -5.44
C CYS A 107 4.05 1.13 -5.59
N GLN A 108 3.89 1.56 -6.84
CA GLN A 108 3.24 2.84 -7.15
C GLN A 108 1.73 2.66 -7.31
N PRO A 109 0.88 3.43 -6.60
CA PRO A 109 -0.57 3.34 -6.78
C PRO A 109 -0.98 3.84 -8.16
N VAL A 110 -1.94 3.16 -8.80
CA VAL A 110 -2.47 3.53 -10.12
C VAL A 110 -3.98 3.71 -10.02
N ALA A 111 -4.45 4.92 -10.36
CA ALA A 111 -5.85 5.29 -10.28
C ALA A 111 -6.68 4.85 -11.51
N ASN A 112 -6.06 4.76 -12.68
CA ASN A 112 -6.69 4.29 -13.91
C ASN A 112 -5.63 3.61 -14.80
N TRP A 113 -5.83 2.34 -15.12
CA TRP A 113 -5.10 1.67 -16.18
C TRP A 113 -5.77 1.99 -17.50
N SER A 114 -5.19 2.95 -18.22
CA SER A 114 -5.56 3.30 -19.60
C SER A 114 -5.52 2.11 -20.54
#